data_AF-D6X9X3-F1
#
_entry.id   AF-D6X9X3-F1
#
_cell.length_a   1.000
_cell.length_b   1.000
_cell.length_c   1.000
_cell.angle_alpha   90.00
_cell.angle_beta   90.00
_cell.angle_gamma   90.00
#
_symmetry.space_group_name_H-M   'P 1'
#
loop_
_entity.id
_entity.type
_entity.pdbx_description
1 polymer ?
#
loop_
_entity_poly.entity_id
_entity_poly.type
_entity_poly.pdbx_seq_one_letter_code
_entity_poly.pdbx_strand_id
1 'polypeptide(L)'
;MVSGGLKTTQEVVQTPPTLVPGSLHAENYSRAWEVMDLARLLFNTLYYAFGALAFQLVLDVAAAYSLSRLRPVFGKAILGMMLATLMIPATVLVVPQYLTVLDVPVFERNLLALGGFGAVLVVLIVVLAVAS
;
A
#
# COMPACT_ATOMS: atom_id res chain seq x y z
N MET A 1 0.59 -9.25 21.78
CA MET A 1 0.81 -7.86 21.33
C MET A 1 0.25 -6.84 22.32
N VAL A 2 -1.02 -6.94 22.72
CA VAL A 2 -1.63 -5.99 23.69
C VAL A 2 -0.92 -5.99 25.05
N SER A 3 -0.66 -7.15 25.64
CA SER A 3 0.08 -7.22 26.92
C SER A 3 1.53 -6.78 26.81
N GLY A 4 2.15 -6.82 25.64
CA GLY A 4 3.53 -6.37 25.42
C GLY A 4 3.65 -4.84 25.44
N GLY A 5 2.65 -4.13 24.91
CA GLY A 5 2.61 -2.67 24.93
C GLY A 5 2.45 -2.09 26.34
N LEU A 6 1.89 -2.86 27.27
CA LEU A 6 1.65 -2.45 28.65
C LEU A 6 2.83 -2.74 29.60
N LYS A 7 3.95 -3.25 29.10
CA LYS A 7 5.09 -3.68 29.92
C LYS A 7 6.25 -2.71 29.85
N THR A 8 7.17 -2.82 30.81
CA THR A 8 8.48 -2.16 30.69
C THR A 8 9.31 -2.81 29.60
N THR A 9 10.27 -2.07 29.02
CA THR A 9 11.23 -2.63 28.04
C THR A 9 11.96 -3.85 28.58
N GLN A 10 12.33 -3.84 29.87
CA GLN A 10 13.00 -4.95 30.54
C GLN A 10 12.10 -6.19 30.63
N GLU A 11 10.81 -6.02 30.93
CA GLU A 11 9.84 -7.13 31.01
C GLU A 11 9.46 -7.69 29.63
N VAL A 12 9.59 -6.89 28.56
CA VAL A 12 9.35 -7.36 27.18
C VAL A 12 10.48 -8.27 26.68
N VAL A 13 11.72 -8.01 27.09
CA VAL A 13 12.92 -8.73 26.61
C VAL A 13 13.38 -9.87 27.54
N GLN A 14 12.72 -10.05 28.68
CA GLN A 14 13.07 -11.11 29.63
C GLN A 14 12.65 -12.50 29.14
N THR A 15 13.40 -13.52 29.58
CA THR A 15 13.12 -14.94 29.33
C THR A 15 12.98 -15.64 30.67
N PRO A 16 11.85 -16.32 30.98
CA PRO A 16 10.69 -16.57 30.13
C PRO A 16 9.78 -15.34 29.97
N PRO A 17 9.14 -15.14 28.80
CA PRO A 17 8.22 -14.03 28.59
C PRO A 17 6.99 -14.16 29.50
N THR A 18 6.66 -13.11 30.24
CA THR A 18 5.44 -13.06 31.05
C THR A 18 4.21 -12.94 30.14
N LEU A 19 3.07 -13.53 30.49
CA LEU A 19 1.83 -13.33 29.71
C LEU A 19 1.04 -12.13 30.21
N VAL A 20 1.01 -11.94 31.53
CA VAL A 20 0.37 -10.82 32.22
C VAL A 20 1.45 -9.81 32.61
N PRO A 21 1.25 -8.49 32.36
CA PRO A 21 2.19 -7.46 32.79
C PRO A 21 2.34 -7.47 34.31
N GLY A 22 3.58 -7.44 34.82
CA GLY A 22 3.83 -7.26 36.25
C GLY A 22 3.48 -5.84 36.71
N SER A 23 3.70 -4.85 35.85
CA SER A 23 3.26 -3.46 36.02
C SER A 23 2.57 -2.98 34.76
N LEU A 24 1.45 -2.27 34.92
CA LEU A 24 0.68 -1.72 33.80
C LEU A 24 1.24 -0.34 33.42
N HIS A 25 1.84 -0.26 32.23
CA HIS A 25 2.39 0.96 31.63
C HIS A 25 1.53 1.40 30.44
N ALA A 26 0.35 1.96 30.71
CA ALA A 26 -0.55 2.47 29.67
C ALA A 26 0.04 3.69 28.95
N GLU A 27 0.92 4.44 29.60
CA GLU A 27 1.65 5.60 29.07
C GLU A 27 2.54 5.24 27.87
N ASN A 28 2.89 3.96 27.68
CA ASN A 28 3.63 3.52 26.50
C ASN A 28 2.85 3.78 25.21
N TYR A 29 1.51 3.68 25.24
CA TYR A 29 0.67 3.95 24.08
C TYR A 29 0.63 5.45 23.74
N SER A 30 0.45 6.31 24.75
CA SER A 30 0.47 7.76 24.52
C SER A 30 1.86 8.25 24.11
N ARG A 31 2.93 7.74 24.74
CA ARG A 31 4.31 8.05 24.36
C ARG A 31 4.61 7.57 22.94
N ALA A 32 4.20 6.36 22.54
CA ALA A 32 4.41 5.88 21.17
C ALA A 32 3.66 6.76 20.15
N TRP A 33 2.47 7.23 20.50
CA TRP A 33 1.68 8.13 19.65
C TRP A 33 2.40 9.43 19.34
N GLU A 34 3.01 10.06 20.35
CA GLU A 34 3.75 11.31 20.21
C GLU A 34 5.14 11.10 19.56
N VAL A 35 5.91 10.11 20.05
CA VAL A 35 7.29 9.87 19.59
C VAL A 35 7.34 9.43 18.13
N MET A 36 6.38 8.62 17.67
CA MET A 36 6.34 8.16 16.28
C MET A 36 5.53 9.08 15.37
N ASP A 37 4.92 10.13 15.90
CA ASP A 37 3.97 10.98 15.17
C ASP A 37 2.92 10.12 14.42
N LEU A 38 2.28 9.21 15.17
CA LEU A 38 1.36 8.22 14.60
C LEU A 38 0.20 8.88 13.87
N ALA A 39 -0.27 10.03 14.34
CA ALA A 39 -1.32 10.80 13.69
C ALA A 39 -0.93 11.14 12.24
N ARG A 40 0.29 11.62 12.01
CA ARG A 40 0.79 11.94 10.68
C ARG A 40 0.99 10.70 9.81
N LEU A 41 1.53 9.62 10.37
CA LEU A 41 1.70 8.36 9.64
C LEU A 41 0.37 7.76 9.19
N LEU A 42 -0.62 7.76 10.07
CA LEU A 42 -1.98 7.30 9.78
C LEU A 42 -2.66 8.19 8.75
N PHE A 43 -2.54 9.52 8.90
CA PHE A 43 -3.10 10.47 7.94
C PHE A 43 -2.47 10.32 6.55
N ASN A 44 -1.15 10.20 6.47
CA ASN A 44 -0.46 9.96 5.20
C ASN A 44 -0.97 8.67 4.54
N THR A 45 -1.03 7.57 5.29
CA THR A 45 -1.51 6.29 4.78
C THR A 45 -2.96 6.40 4.28
N LEU A 46 -3.83 7.07 5.03
CA LEU A 46 -5.22 7.28 4.66
C LEU A 46 -5.33 8.13 3.39
N TYR A 47 -4.56 9.21 3.30
CA TYR A 47 -4.52 10.09 2.14
C TYR A 47 -4.09 9.33 0.88
N TYR A 48 -3.03 8.53 0.97
CA TYR A 48 -2.55 7.71 -0.15
C TYR A 48 -3.57 6.64 -0.55
N ALA A 49 -4.11 5.89 0.41
CA ALA A 49 -5.06 4.82 0.15
C ALA A 49 -6.35 5.35 -0.49
N PHE A 50 -6.88 6.47 0.03
CA PHE A 50 -8.09 7.07 -0.50
C PHE A 50 -7.88 7.63 -1.91
N GLY A 51 -6.76 8.32 -2.15
CA GLY A 51 -6.40 8.80 -3.47
C GLY A 51 -6.29 7.66 -4.49
N ALA A 52 -5.52 6.62 -4.17
CA ALA A 52 -5.37 5.45 -5.03
C ALA A 52 -6.71 4.77 -5.33
N LEU A 53 -7.55 4.56 -4.31
CA LEU A 53 -8.86 3.95 -4.45
C LEU A 53 -9.79 4.77 -5.36
N ALA A 54 -9.82 6.10 -5.21
CA ALA A 54 -10.68 6.95 -6.02
C ALA A 54 -10.34 6.87 -7.51
N PHE A 55 -9.05 6.95 -7.85
CA PHE A 55 -8.61 6.82 -9.25
C PHE A 55 -8.82 5.41 -9.79
N GLN A 56 -8.54 4.38 -8.98
CA GLN A 56 -8.71 3.00 -9.37
C GLN A 56 -10.17 2.69 -9.70
N LEU A 57 -11.12 3.13 -8.86
CA LEU A 57 -12.55 2.91 -9.12
C LEU A 57 -13.00 3.50 -10.45
N VAL A 58 -12.52 4.68 -10.83
CA VAL A 58 -12.88 5.32 -12.10
C VAL A 58 -12.45 4.44 -13.29
N LEU A 59 -11.21 3.94 -13.25
CA LEU A 59 -10.65 3.11 -14.33
C LEU A 59 -11.27 1.72 -14.35
N ASP A 60 -11.40 1.07 -13.20
CA ASP A 60 -11.93 -0.28 -13.07
C ASP A 60 -13.40 -0.34 -13.45
N VAL A 61 -14.21 0.65 -13.05
CA VAL A 61 -15.62 0.74 -13.45
C VAL A 61 -15.75 0.95 -14.96
N ALA A 62 -14.93 1.82 -15.55
CA ALA A 62 -14.93 2.04 -16.99
C ALA A 62 -14.51 0.79 -17.78
N ALA A 63 -13.46 0.08 -17.33
CA ALA A 63 -12.99 -1.16 -17.93
C ALA A 63 -14.04 -2.28 -17.80
N ALA A 64 -14.59 -2.47 -16.61
CA ALA A 64 -15.64 -3.45 -16.34
C ALA A 64 -16.90 -3.18 -17.17
N TYR A 65 -17.31 -1.91 -17.29
CA TYR A 65 -18.44 -1.52 -18.13
C TYR A 65 -18.18 -1.82 -19.61
N SER A 66 -17.00 -1.45 -20.13
CA SER A 66 -16.61 -1.71 -21.51
C SER A 66 -16.63 -3.21 -21.84
N LEU A 67 -16.01 -4.04 -21.00
CA LEU A 67 -15.94 -5.49 -21.24
C LEU A 67 -17.30 -6.19 -21.09
N SER A 68 -18.13 -5.75 -20.14
CA SER A 68 -19.43 -6.40 -19.88
C SER A 68 -20.54 -5.96 -20.85
N ARG A 69 -20.61 -4.67 -21.19
CA ARG A 69 -21.70 -4.08 -21.98
C ARG A 69 -21.32 -3.81 -23.42
N LEU A 70 -20.16 -3.18 -23.68
CA LEU A 70 -19.76 -2.83 -25.04
C LEU A 70 -19.21 -4.03 -25.82
N ARG A 71 -18.69 -5.05 -25.11
CA ARG A 71 -18.20 -6.32 -25.68
C ARG A 71 -17.26 -6.07 -26.87
N PRO A 72 -16.14 -5.35 -26.67
CA PRO A 72 -15.22 -5.03 -27.75
C PRO A 72 -14.69 -6.29 -28.42
N VAL A 73 -14.29 -6.17 -29.70
CA VAL A 73 -13.82 -7.30 -30.52
C VAL A 73 -12.67 -8.08 -29.83
N PHE A 74 -11.77 -7.37 -29.14
CA PHE A 74 -10.66 -7.94 -28.39
C PHE A 74 -10.95 -8.19 -26.90
N GLY A 75 -12.20 -8.08 -26.45
CA GLY A 75 -12.57 -8.13 -25.03
C GLY A 75 -12.17 -9.42 -24.32
N LYS A 76 -12.25 -10.57 -24.99
CA LYS A 76 -11.80 -11.86 -24.43
C LYS A 76 -10.28 -11.94 -24.26
N ALA A 77 -9.52 -11.35 -25.19
CA ALA A 77 -8.07 -11.31 -25.10
C ALA A 77 -7.61 -10.39 -23.96
N ILE A 78 -8.24 -9.20 -23.84
CA ILE A 78 -7.98 -8.25 -22.75
C ILE A 78 -8.28 -8.90 -21.40
N LEU A 79 -9.44 -9.54 -21.24
CA LEU A 79 -9.78 -10.25 -20.01
C LEU A 79 -8.78 -11.38 -19.70
N GLY A 80 -8.34 -12.12 -20.72
CA GLY A 80 -7.32 -13.15 -20.57
C GLY A 80 -5.97 -12.61 -20.07
N MET A 81 -5.54 -11.45 -20.56
CA MET A 81 -4.31 -10.79 -20.10
C MET A 81 -4.44 -10.33 -18.64
N MET A 82 -5.56 -9.68 -18.29
CA MET A 82 -5.83 -9.27 -16.90
C MET A 82 -5.80 -10.46 -15.91
N LEU A 83 -6.31 -11.62 -16.33
CA LEU A 83 -6.25 -12.83 -15.49
C LEU A 83 -4.83 -13.41 -15.42
N ALA A 84 -4.05 -13.31 -16.49
CA ALA A 84 -2.67 -13.79 -16.52
C ALA A 84 -1.78 -13.00 -15.55
N THR A 85 -2.02 -11.71 -15.37
CA THR A 85 -1.23 -10.88 -14.45
C THR A 85 -1.55 -11.13 -12.99
N LEU A 86 -2.75 -11.60 -12.65
CA LEU A 86 -3.06 -12.14 -11.33
C LEU A 86 -2.25 -13.40 -10.97
N MET A 87 -1.74 -14.13 -11.97
CA MET A 87 -0.87 -15.29 -11.73
C MET A 87 0.58 -14.89 -11.41
N ILE A 88 0.95 -13.62 -11.63
CA ILE A 88 2.29 -13.12 -11.34
C ILE A 88 2.41 -12.86 -9.84
N PRO A 89 3.37 -13.49 -9.14
CA PRO A 89 3.58 -13.25 -7.72
C PRO A 89 4.09 -11.82 -7.48
N ALA A 90 3.46 -11.12 -6.53
CA ALA A 90 3.76 -9.72 -6.22
C ALA A 90 5.24 -9.47 -5.86
N THR A 91 5.94 -10.47 -5.31
CA THR A 91 7.36 -10.36 -4.93
C THR A 91 8.29 -10.10 -6.11
N VAL A 92 7.95 -10.60 -7.30
CA VAL A 92 8.75 -10.42 -8.53
C VAL A 92 8.58 -9.01 -9.09
N LEU A 93 7.46 -8.36 -8.79
CA LEU A 93 7.14 -7.03 -9.29
C LEU A 93 7.79 -5.90 -8.49
N VAL A 94 8.28 -6.15 -7.27
CA VAL A 94 8.85 -5.11 -6.41
C VAL A 94 10.03 -4.38 -7.06
N VAL A 95 10.95 -5.11 -7.68
CA VAL A 95 12.14 -4.53 -8.34
C VAL A 95 11.74 -3.65 -9.53
N PRO A 96 10.98 -4.13 -10.54
CA PRO A 96 10.60 -3.30 -11.68
C PRO A 96 9.70 -2.13 -11.27
N GLN A 97 8.85 -2.30 -10.26
CA GLN A 97 8.04 -1.22 -9.70
C GLN A 97 8.93 -0.12 -9.12
N TYR A 98 9.93 -0.47 -8.30
CA TYR A 98 10.88 0.48 -7.75
C TYR A 98 11.63 1.26 -8.83
N LEU A 99 12.08 0.59 -9.89
CA LEU A 99 12.73 1.25 -11.02
C LEU A 99 11.79 2.23 -11.74
N THR A 100 10.51 1.88 -11.89
CA THR A 100 9.49 2.74 -12.51
C THR A 100 9.22 4.01 -11.69
N VAL A 101 9.36 3.94 -10.36
CA VAL A 101 9.26 5.13 -9.49
C VAL A 101 10.42 6.09 -9.69
N LEU A 102 11.62 5.52 -9.85
CA LEU A 102 12.85 6.28 -10.00
C LEU A 102 12.95 6.96 -11.36
N ASP A 103 12.60 6.24 -12.42
CA ASP A 103 12.71 6.75 -13.78
C ASP A 103 11.48 6.34 -14.58
N VAL A 104 10.55 7.30 -14.74
CA VAL A 104 9.36 7.09 -15.56
C VAL A 104 9.76 7.30 -17.02
N PRO A 105 9.78 6.24 -17.85
CA PRO A 105 10.26 6.34 -19.22
C PRO A 105 9.43 7.28 -20.12
N VAL A 106 8.24 7.70 -19.66
CA VAL A 106 7.33 8.60 -20.39
C VAL A 106 7.49 10.07 -19.98
N PHE A 107 8.02 10.36 -18.78
CA PHE A 107 8.00 11.72 -18.21
C PHE A 107 9.39 12.30 -17.87
N GLU A 108 10.48 11.52 -17.95
CA GLU A 108 11.87 11.96 -17.68
C GLU A 108 12.01 12.82 -16.38
N ARG A 109 11.13 12.59 -15.41
CA ARG A 109 11.01 13.35 -14.16
C ARG A 109 10.93 12.37 -12.99
N ASN A 110 11.81 12.54 -12.01
CA ASN A 110 11.81 11.81 -10.76
C ASN A 110 10.46 11.99 -10.04
N LEU A 111 9.64 10.94 -9.93
CA LEU A 111 8.35 11.02 -9.23
C LEU A 111 8.52 11.24 -7.72
N LEU A 112 9.70 10.90 -7.18
CA LEU A 112 10.08 11.21 -5.80
C LEU A 112 10.16 12.72 -5.53
N ALA A 113 10.39 13.55 -6.57
CA ALA A 113 10.45 15.00 -6.45
C ALA A 113 9.07 15.68 -6.43
N LEU A 114 7.99 14.94 -6.77
CA LEU A 114 6.61 15.46 -6.84
C LEU A 114 5.85 15.39 -5.49
N GLY A 115 6.52 15.00 -4.40
CA GLY A 115 5.89 14.89 -3.08
C GLY A 115 4.76 13.84 -3.04
N GLY A 116 3.74 14.06 -2.21
CA GLY A 116 2.65 13.09 -1.99
C GLY A 116 1.84 12.72 -3.24
N PHE A 117 1.83 13.56 -4.28
CA PHE A 117 1.16 13.25 -5.54
C PHE A 117 1.93 12.23 -6.39
N GLY A 118 3.26 12.25 -6.34
CA GLY A 118 4.11 11.29 -7.04
C GLY A 118 3.92 9.87 -6.52
N ALA A 119 3.78 9.71 -5.20
CA ALA A 119 3.52 8.41 -4.56
C ALA A 119 2.13 7.83 -4.94
N VAL A 120 1.09 8.66 -5.07
CA VAL A 120 -0.24 8.20 -5.53
C VAL A 120 -0.17 7.72 -6.98
N LEU A 121 0.55 8.44 -7.85
CA LEU A 121 0.79 8.04 -9.23
C LEU A 121 1.60 6.74 -9.33
N VAL A 122 2.60 6.56 -8.46
CA VAL A 122 3.35 5.31 -8.33
C VAL A 122 2.44 4.15 -7.96
N VAL A 123 1.60 4.31 -6.92
CA VAL A 123 0.65 3.27 -6.51
C VAL A 123 -0.33 2.98 -7.65
N LEU A 124 -0.78 3.99 -8.39
CA LEU A 124 -1.63 3.81 -9.56
C LEU A 124 -0.95 3.01 -10.68
N ILE A 125 0.31 3.34 -10.99
CA ILE A 125 1.10 2.63 -12.01
C ILE A 125 1.39 1.19 -11.55
N VAL A 126 1.70 0.99 -10.27
CA VAL A 126 1.93 -0.32 -9.66
C VAL A 126 0.67 -1.18 -9.74
N VAL A 127 -0.48 -0.63 -9.37
CA VAL A 127 -1.75 -1.36 -9.38
C VAL A 127 -2.21 -1.61 -10.81
N LEU A 128 -2.08 -0.64 -11.72
CA LEU A 128 -2.35 -0.86 -13.15
C LEU A 128 -1.44 -1.93 -13.74
N ALA A 129 -0.14 -1.92 -13.42
CA ALA A 129 0.81 -2.94 -13.90
C ALA A 129 0.58 -4.34 -13.29
N VAL A 130 -0.06 -4.43 -12.13
CA VAL A 130 -0.47 -5.71 -11.51
C VAL A 130 -1.85 -6.16 -12.02
N ALA A 131 -2.71 -5.22 -12.45
CA ALA A 131 -4.10 -5.47 -12.86
C ALA A 131 -4.30 -5.56 -14.39
N SER A 132 -3.32 -5.16 -15.22
CA SER A 132 -3.31 -5.28 -16.69
C SER A 132 -2.48 -6.45 -17.15
#